data_AF-A0A7R9UKW3-F1
#
_entry.id   AF-A0A7R9UKW3-F1
#
_cell.length_a   1.000
_cell.length_b   1.000
_cell.length_c   1.000
_cell.angle_alpha   90.00
_cell.angle_beta   90.00
_cell.angle_gamma   90.00
#
_symmetry.space_group_name_H-M   'P 1'
#
loop_
_entity.id
_entity.type
_entity.pdbx_description
1 polymer ?
#
loop_
_entity_poly.entity_id
_entity_poly.type
_entity_poly.pdbx_seq_one_letter_code
_entity_poly.pdbx_strand_id
1 'polypeptide(L)'
;GASHRHLSDYLSELVETALSDLEQARTIQIDEDGVGVSALNLGMIATYYNIGYTTVELFASSLQEGTKLRGLLEILAAAPEFASTPVRHREDELLRALALHCALTVRDGRYDSAHAKVGVLLQ
;
A
#
# COMPACT_ATOMS: atom_id res chain seq x y z
N GLY A 1 -21.58 -16.12 -19.43
CA GLY A 1 -21.49 -16.73 -20.78
C GLY A 1 -20.62 -15.88 -21.66
N ALA A 2 -20.00 -16.41 -22.72
CA ALA A 2 -19.01 -15.67 -23.53
C ALA A 2 -19.62 -14.88 -24.72
N SER A 3 -20.86 -14.38 -24.60
CA SER A 3 -21.44 -13.57 -25.67
C SER A 3 -20.91 -12.14 -25.62
N HIS A 4 -20.97 -11.43 -26.75
CA HIS A 4 -20.53 -10.03 -26.86
C HIS A 4 -21.13 -9.14 -25.75
N ARG A 5 -22.43 -9.32 -25.45
CA ARG A 5 -23.11 -8.56 -24.40
C ARG A 5 -22.50 -8.83 -23.02
N HIS A 6 -22.38 -10.11 -22.64
CA HIS A 6 -21.82 -10.48 -21.34
C HIS A 6 -20.36 -10.03 -21.17
N LEU A 7 -19.56 -10.04 -22.24
CA LEU A 7 -18.19 -9.53 -22.21
C LEU A 7 -18.15 -8.01 -22.04
N SER A 8 -18.99 -7.29 -22.78
CA SER A 8 -19.11 -5.84 -22.66
C SER A 8 -19.52 -5.43 -21.25
N ASP A 9 -20.58 -6.06 -20.71
CA ASP A 9 -21.10 -5.76 -19.38
C ASP A 9 -20.03 -6.02 -18.30
N TYR A 10 -19.31 -7.14 -18.40
CA TYR A 10 -18.22 -7.47 -17.47
C TYR A 10 -17.05 -6.48 -17.53
N LEU A 11 -16.64 -6.07 -18.73
CA LEU A 11 -15.54 -5.10 -18.88
C LEU A 11 -15.94 -3.72 -18.38
N SER A 12 -17.19 -3.30 -18.60
CA SER A 12 -17.73 -2.07 -18.02
C SER A 12 -17.72 -2.12 -16.50
N GLU A 13 -18.22 -3.18 -15.88
CA GLU A 13 -18.21 -3.36 -14.42
C GLU A 13 -16.77 -3.36 -13.86
N LEU A 14 -15.83 -4.01 -14.55
CA LEU A 14 -14.42 -4.04 -14.16
C LEU A 14 -13.80 -2.64 -14.18
N VAL A 15 -14.05 -1.87 -15.24
CA VAL A 15 -13.53 -0.49 -15.37
C VAL A 15 -14.18 0.43 -14.34
N GLU A 16 -15.50 0.35 -14.15
CA GLU A 16 -16.22 1.14 -13.15
C GLU A 16 -15.72 0.85 -11.73
N THR A 17 -15.50 -0.43 -11.41
CA THR A 17 -14.93 -0.84 -10.12
C THR A 17 -13.52 -0.28 -9.94
N ALA A 18 -12.65 -0.43 -10.93
CA ALA A 18 -11.28 0.08 -10.87
C ALA A 18 -11.22 1.61 -10.74
N LEU A 19 -12.08 2.34 -11.48
CA LEU A 19 -12.18 3.79 -11.37
C LEU A 19 -12.69 4.21 -9.99
N SER A 20 -13.70 3.51 -9.44
CA SER A 20 -14.20 3.77 -8.10
C SER A 20 -13.13 3.56 -7.03
N ASP A 21 -12.34 2.49 -7.12
CA ASP A 21 -11.25 2.21 -6.18
C ASP A 21 -10.16 3.30 -6.26
N LEU A 22 -9.78 3.71 -7.47
CA LEU A 22 -8.78 4.77 -7.69
C LEU A 22 -9.25 6.15 -7.22
N GLU A 23 -10.54 6.45 -7.37
CA GLU A 23 -11.16 7.68 -6.89
C GLU A 23 -11.25 7.69 -5.35
N GLN A 24 -11.64 6.59 -4.72
CA GLN A 24 -11.64 6.42 -3.27
C GLN A 24 -10.23 6.61 -2.67
N ALA A 25 -9.21 6.07 -3.34
CA ALA A 25 -7.81 6.29 -2.99
C ALA A 25 -7.30 7.71 -3.26
N ARG A 26 -8.14 8.60 -3.81
CA ARG A 26 -7.83 9.99 -4.18
C ARG A 26 -6.67 10.09 -5.18
N THR A 27 -6.54 9.11 -6.07
CA THR A 27 -5.50 9.09 -7.11
C THR A 27 -5.99 9.67 -8.44
N ILE A 28 -7.29 9.58 -8.69
CA ILE A 28 -7.98 10.19 -9.82
C ILE A 28 -9.20 10.97 -9.33
N GLN A 29 -9.74 11.80 -10.21
CA GLN A 29 -11.04 12.43 -10.06
C GLN A 29 -11.86 12.12 -11.31
N ILE A 30 -13.10 11.69 -11.11
CA ILE A 30 -14.09 11.53 -12.18
C ILE A 30 -14.83 12.86 -12.33
N ASP A 31 -14.98 13.33 -13.56
CA ASP A 31 -15.66 14.59 -13.85
C ASP A 31 -17.16 14.49 -13.50
N GLU A 32 -17.81 15.63 -13.25
CA GLU A 32 -19.24 15.66 -12.83
C GLU A 32 -20.19 15.06 -13.87
N ASP A 33 -19.79 15.07 -15.15
CA ASP A 33 -20.54 14.46 -16.25
C ASP A 33 -20.33 12.94 -16.37
N GLY A 34 -19.42 12.37 -15.58
CA GLY A 34 -19.08 10.95 -15.57
C GLY A 34 -18.33 10.47 -16.81
N VAL A 35 -17.86 11.38 -17.67
CA VAL A 35 -17.21 11.03 -18.95
C VAL A 35 -15.69 11.18 -18.87
N GLY A 36 -15.21 12.22 -18.18
CA GLY A 36 -13.79 12.49 -18.05
C GLY A 36 -13.16 11.94 -16.77
N VAL A 37 -11.85 11.69 -16.83
CA VAL A 37 -11.03 11.31 -15.68
C VAL A 37 -9.75 12.14 -15.71
N SER A 38 -9.37 12.69 -14.56
CA SER A 38 -8.13 13.43 -14.38
C SER A 38 -7.29 12.85 -13.25
N ALA A 39 -5.96 12.90 -13.40
CA ALA A 39 -5.04 12.42 -12.37
C ALA A 39 -4.88 13.46 -11.26
N LEU A 40 -4.97 13.01 -10.01
CA LEU A 40 -4.67 13.83 -8.83
C LEU A 40 -3.19 13.69 -8.43
N ASN A 41 -2.74 14.55 -7.51
CA ASN A 41 -1.35 14.55 -7.05
C ASN A 41 -0.88 13.16 -6.55
N LEU A 42 -1.72 12.43 -5.83
CA LEU A 42 -1.39 11.09 -5.35
C LEU A 42 -1.22 10.11 -6.51
N GLY A 43 -2.07 10.17 -7.54
CA GLY A 43 -1.95 9.33 -8.74
C GLY A 43 -0.72 9.66 -9.58
N MET A 44 -0.36 10.94 -9.68
CA MET A 44 0.88 11.38 -10.33
C MET A 44 2.12 10.85 -9.61
N ILE A 45 2.16 10.93 -8.28
CA ILE A 45 3.25 10.38 -7.46
C ILE A 45 3.33 8.86 -7.61
N ALA A 46 2.20 8.16 -7.52
CA ALA A 46 2.13 6.70 -7.68
C ALA A 46 2.73 6.26 -9.02
N THR A 47 2.31 6.90 -10.11
CA THR A 47 2.77 6.59 -11.47
C THR A 47 4.24 6.92 -11.66
N TYR A 48 4.69 8.07 -11.15
CA TYR A 48 6.07 8.53 -11.32
C TYR A 48 7.09 7.58 -10.64
N TYR A 49 6.77 7.09 -9.45
CA TYR A 49 7.64 6.20 -8.69
C TYR A 49 7.33 4.71 -8.87
N ASN A 50 6.32 4.36 -9.68
CA ASN A 50 5.85 3.00 -9.89
C ASN A 50 5.48 2.29 -8.57
N ILE A 51 4.67 2.97 -7.75
CA ILE A 51 4.19 2.52 -6.44
C ILE A 51 2.68 2.22 -6.56
N GLY A 52 2.19 1.18 -5.87
CA GLY A 52 0.78 0.83 -5.90
C GLY A 52 -0.13 1.92 -5.32
N TYR A 53 -1.33 2.10 -5.88
CA TYR A 53 -2.26 3.15 -5.41
C TYR A 53 -2.66 2.95 -3.94
N THR A 54 -2.79 1.69 -3.50
CA THR A 54 -3.05 1.29 -2.11
C THR A 54 -1.95 1.72 -1.15
N THR A 55 -0.71 1.77 -1.63
CA THR A 55 0.44 2.20 -0.83
C THR A 55 0.47 3.70 -0.68
N VAL A 56 0.18 4.42 -1.76
CA VAL A 56 0.04 5.88 -1.71
C VAL A 56 -1.16 6.28 -0.86
N GLU A 57 -2.27 5.53 -0.90
CA GLU A 57 -3.41 5.71 -0.01
C GLU A 57 -3.04 5.50 1.46
N LEU A 58 -2.30 4.42 1.77
CA LEU A 58 -1.76 4.18 3.12
C LEU A 58 -0.90 5.35 3.58
N PHE A 59 -0.02 5.87 2.72
CA PHE A 59 0.84 7.01 3.06
C PHE A 59 0.01 8.28 3.28
N ALA A 60 -0.96 8.56 2.41
CA ALA A 60 -1.81 9.74 2.49
C ALA A 60 -2.74 9.73 3.73
N SER A 61 -3.11 8.56 4.24
CA SER A 61 -3.92 8.40 5.44
C SER A 61 -3.10 8.37 6.74
N SER A 62 -1.84 7.92 6.68
CA SER A 62 -1.00 7.71 7.86
C SER A 62 0.00 8.83 8.13
N LEU A 63 0.46 9.54 7.11
CA LEU A 63 1.43 10.63 7.25
C LEU A 63 0.75 11.90 7.76
N GLN A 64 1.30 12.44 8.85
CA GLN A 64 0.95 13.73 9.43
C GLN A 64 2.20 14.62 9.52
N GLU A 65 2.02 15.94 9.61
CA GLU A 65 3.12 16.91 9.73
C GLU A 65 4.08 16.60 10.89
N GLY A 66 3.56 16.05 12.00
CA GLY A 66 4.35 15.68 13.18
C GLY A 66 4.95 14.26 13.17
N THR A 67 4.86 13.53 12.06
CA THR A 67 5.31 12.12 12.00
C THR A 67 6.82 12.05 12.18
N LYS A 68 7.27 11.40 13.26
CA LYS A 68 8.69 11.22 13.58
C LYS A 68 9.28 10.05 12.79
N LEU A 69 10.61 9.95 12.74
CA LEU A 69 11.35 8.89 12.03
C LEU A 69 10.82 7.47 12.31
N ARG A 70 10.49 7.16 13.58
CA ARG A 70 9.86 5.89 13.94
C ARG A 70 8.55 5.65 13.20
N GLY A 71 7.66 6.63 13.17
CA GLY A 71 6.38 6.54 12.46
C GLY A 71 6.58 6.45 10.95
N LEU A 72 7.56 7.17 10.39
CA LEU A 72 7.90 7.06 8.96
C LEU A 72 8.36 5.64 8.61
N LEU A 73 9.20 5.03 9.44
CA LEU A 73 9.68 3.67 9.23
C LEU A 73 8.54 2.65 9.37
N GLU A 74 7.64 2.84 10.35
CA GLU A 74 6.45 2.01 10.52
C GLU A 74 5.52 2.09 9.30
N ILE A 75 5.25 3.30 8.79
CA ILE A 75 4.41 3.53 7.61
C ILE A 75 5.05 2.90 6.37
N LEU A 76 6.36 3.09 6.17
CA LEU A 76 7.09 2.50 5.05
C LEU A 76 7.05 0.98 5.09
N ALA A 77 7.34 0.38 6.25
CA ALA A 77 7.33 -1.08 6.40
C ALA A 77 5.94 -1.70 6.19
N ALA A 78 4.86 -0.95 6.44
CA ALA A 78 3.48 -1.36 6.22
C ALA A 78 3.03 -1.34 4.74
N ALA A 79 3.88 -0.87 3.82
CA ALA A 79 3.56 -0.81 2.40
C ALA A 79 3.18 -2.21 1.83
N PRO A 80 2.04 -2.32 1.12
CA PRO A 80 1.59 -3.56 0.46
C PRO A 80 2.63 -4.28 -0.39
N GLU A 81 3.59 -3.57 -1.01
CA GLU A 81 4.69 -4.14 -1.79
C GLU A 81 5.53 -5.12 -0.96
N PHE A 82 5.57 -4.93 0.36
CA PHE A 82 6.32 -5.80 1.25
C PHE A 82 5.54 -7.03 1.72
N ALA A 83 4.24 -7.12 1.45
CA ALA A 83 3.41 -8.25 1.89
C ALA A 83 3.88 -9.60 1.31
N SER A 84 4.52 -9.60 0.14
CA SER A 84 5.09 -10.80 -0.47
C SER A 84 6.45 -11.20 0.10
N THR A 85 6.99 -10.45 1.07
CA THR A 85 8.27 -10.79 1.71
C THR A 85 8.12 -12.12 2.47
N PRO A 86 8.92 -13.15 2.16
CA PRO A 86 8.77 -14.45 2.81
C PRO A 86 9.15 -14.36 4.28
N VAL A 87 8.27 -14.85 5.15
CA VAL A 87 8.57 -15.15 6.56
C VAL A 87 8.73 -16.66 6.67
N ARG A 88 9.95 -17.12 6.92
CA ARG A 88 10.24 -18.56 7.02
C ARG A 88 10.06 -19.04 8.45
N HIS A 89 9.82 -20.35 8.57
CA HIS A 89 9.73 -21.01 9.87
C HIS A 89 11.00 -20.75 10.71
N ARG A 90 10.84 -20.37 11.98
CA ARG A 90 11.91 -19.98 12.94
C ARG A 90 12.65 -18.68 12.65
N GLU A 91 12.19 -17.85 11.71
CA GLU A 91 12.78 -16.51 11.54
C GLU A 91 12.35 -15.53 12.66
N ASP A 92 11.28 -15.83 13.40
CA ASP A 92 10.74 -14.97 14.45
C ASP A 92 11.70 -14.77 15.63
N GLU A 93 12.41 -15.82 16.06
CA GLU A 93 13.44 -15.74 17.11
C GLU A 93 14.64 -14.90 16.66
N LEU A 94 15.07 -15.07 15.41
CA LEU A 94 16.17 -14.31 14.82
C LEU A 94 15.82 -12.83 14.65
N LEU A 95 14.61 -12.54 14.18
CA LEU A 95 14.11 -11.17 14.05
C LEU A 95 13.96 -10.50 15.41
N ARG A 96 13.52 -11.23 16.44
CA ARG A 96 13.50 -10.72 17.82
C ARG A 96 14.90 -10.40 18.34
N ALA A 97 15.88 -11.26 18.07
CA ALA A 97 17.27 -11.00 18.45
C ALA A 97 17.85 -9.77 17.72
N LEU A 98 17.61 -9.63 16.42
CA LEU A 98 18.02 -8.46 15.64
C LEU A 98 17.34 -7.18 16.15
N ALA A 99 16.05 -7.24 16.47
CA ALA A 99 15.30 -6.09 16.97
C ALA A 99 15.85 -5.51 18.28
N LEU A 100 16.54 -6.31 19.11
CA LEU A 100 17.22 -5.82 20.32
C LEU A 100 18.42 -4.90 20.01
N HIS A 101 18.96 -4.97 18.78
CA HIS A 101 20.06 -4.13 18.32
C HIS A 101 19.58 -2.92 17.51
N CYS A 102 18.30 -2.85 17.17
CA CYS A 102 17.71 -1.75 16.41
C CYS A 102 17.50 -0.51 17.30
N ALA A 103 17.74 0.68 16.75
CA ALA A 103 17.57 1.94 17.47
C ALA A 103 16.08 2.28 17.72
N LEU A 104 15.17 1.81 16.85
CA LEU A 104 13.73 2.02 16.96
C LEU A 104 13.03 0.70 17.27
N THR A 105 12.19 0.72 18.29
CA THR A 105 11.38 -0.44 18.69
C THR A 105 10.32 -0.74 17.63
N VAL A 106 10.31 -1.96 17.11
CA VAL A 106 9.26 -2.47 16.22
C VAL A 106 7.97 -2.69 17.01
N ARG A 107 6.84 -2.27 16.44
CA ARG A 107 5.53 -2.31 17.07
C ARG A 107 5.02 -3.75 17.27
N ASP A 108 4.32 -3.97 18.38
CA ASP A 108 3.56 -5.18 18.74
C ASP A 108 4.33 -6.51 18.95
N GLY A 109 5.66 -6.55 18.85
CA GLY A 109 6.46 -7.75 19.22
C GLY A 109 6.14 -9.03 18.43
N ARG A 110 5.36 -8.89 17.35
CA ARG A 110 4.95 -9.94 16.42
C ARG A 110 5.93 -9.99 15.26
N TYR A 111 6.92 -10.88 15.39
CA TYR A 111 7.99 -11.08 14.40
C TYR A 111 7.64 -12.16 13.35
N ASP A 112 6.36 -12.52 13.25
CA ASP A 112 5.80 -13.51 12.34
C ASP A 112 5.20 -12.89 11.06
N SER A 113 5.21 -11.56 10.94
CA SER A 113 4.67 -10.84 9.78
C SER A 113 5.76 -10.31 8.84
N ALA A 114 5.43 -10.23 7.55
CA ALA A 114 6.29 -9.66 6.51
C ALA A 114 6.67 -8.20 6.82
N HIS A 115 5.70 -7.39 7.25
CA HIS A 115 5.91 -5.98 7.60
C HIS A 115 6.79 -5.81 8.83
N ALA A 116 6.64 -6.64 9.86
CA ALA A 116 7.54 -6.60 11.02
C ALA A 116 8.98 -6.97 10.63
N LYS A 117 9.15 -7.98 9.77
CA LYS A 117 10.44 -8.35 9.20
C LYS A 117 11.08 -7.19 8.46
N VAL A 118 10.34 -6.52 7.57
CA VAL A 118 10.85 -5.33 6.85
C VAL A 118 11.21 -4.20 7.81
N GLY A 119 10.38 -3.93 8.83
CA GLY A 119 10.67 -2.90 9.83
C GLY A 119 11.92 -3.16 10.68
N VAL A 120 12.26 -4.43 10.95
CA VAL A 120 13.55 -4.78 11.58
C VAL A 120 14.70 -4.61 10.59
N LEU A 121 14.57 -5.10 9.36
CA LEU A 121 15.65 -5.15 8.37
C LEU A 121 16.01 -3.81 7.72
N LEU A 122 15.11 -2.82 7.78
CA LEU A 122 15.38 -1.45 7.32
C LEU A 122 16.28 -0.65 8.29
N GLN A 123 16.52 -1.17 9.50
CA GLN A 123 17.34 -0.54 10.54
C GLN A 123 18.72 -1.19 10.61
#